data_AF-A0A4P9WVB3-F1
#
_entry.id   AF-A0A4P9WVB3-F1
#
_cell.length_a   1.000
_cell.length_b   1.000
_cell.length_c   1.000
_cell.angle_alpha   90.00
_cell.angle_beta   90.00
_cell.angle_gamma   90.00
#
_symmetry.space_group_name_H-M   'P 1'
#
loop_
_entity.id
_entity.type
_entity.pdbx_description
1 polymer ?
#
loop_
_entity_poly.entity_id
_entity_poly.type
_entity_poly.pdbx_seq_one_letter_code
_entity_poly.pdbx_strand_id
1 'polypeptide(L)'
;MRIDLLVPEDKPWAADLPKRYQLRFMNTSPMNEFVFTEGKATAHAFEIAGTIQHEANVSAIIDNEYRKIMQSRNAAYAVPKRTLMPMDEGAKGNATYVSSAPRDNATFATLAQPALSGLSTKKGGQEKRERLPREELLLMLFTAFKKYNYWTLKALIDKTQQPSGWLREVLQDITVLNKRGPYTGMYQLKPEYRDRAADLAKMNPTAAGEAVLAGASGASGPADDSIIGAPGTVAPRR
;
A
#
# COMPACT_ATOMS: atom_id res chain seq x y z
N MET A 1 47.16 36.73 -6.20
CA MET A 1 48.04 35.55 -6.38
C MET A 1 47.41 34.65 -7.44
N ARG A 2 48.16 34.20 -8.44
CA ARG A 2 47.67 33.30 -9.50
C ARG A 2 48.27 31.91 -9.25
N ILE A 3 47.41 30.91 -9.05
CA ILE A 3 47.82 29.52 -8.85
C ILE A 3 47.26 28.72 -10.01
N ASP A 4 48.13 27.99 -10.72
CA ASP A 4 47.74 27.08 -11.78
C ASP A 4 47.77 25.64 -11.22
N LEU A 5 46.67 24.91 -11.36
CA LEU A 5 46.54 23.50 -10.99
C LEU A 5 46.76 22.65 -12.25
N LEU A 6 47.60 21.63 -12.12
CA LEU A 6 47.93 20.69 -13.18
C LEU A 6 47.36 19.31 -12.84
N VAL A 7 46.54 18.76 -13.73
CA VAL A 7 45.99 17.42 -13.59
C VAL A 7 47.00 16.39 -14.13
N PRO A 8 47.36 15.35 -13.36
CA PRO A 8 48.28 14.30 -13.83
C PRO A 8 47.70 13.49 -14.99
N GLU A 9 48.50 13.23 -16.03
CA GLU A 9 48.09 12.49 -17.23
C GLU A 9 48.04 10.97 -17.01
N ASP A 10 48.79 10.44 -16.05
CA ASP A 10 48.96 9.00 -15.84
C ASP A 10 47.71 8.30 -15.29
N LYS A 11 46.67 9.06 -14.90
CA LYS A 11 45.50 8.53 -14.22
C LYS A 11 44.34 8.32 -15.20
N PRO A 12 43.70 7.13 -15.22
CA PRO A 12 42.64 6.83 -16.19
C PRO A 12 41.42 7.74 -16.04
N TRP A 13 41.15 8.27 -14.84
CA TRP A 13 40.04 9.20 -14.61
C TRP A 13 40.31 10.61 -15.17
N ALA A 14 41.56 10.94 -15.51
CA ALA A 14 41.94 12.25 -16.03
C ALA A 14 41.80 12.38 -17.55
N ALA A 15 41.50 11.28 -18.26
CA ALA A 15 41.51 11.24 -19.73
C ALA A 15 40.52 12.22 -20.39
N ASP A 16 39.36 12.46 -19.77
CA ASP A 16 38.34 13.40 -20.27
C ASP A 16 38.40 14.77 -19.57
N LEU A 17 39.43 15.04 -18.76
CA LEU A 17 39.54 16.28 -18.00
C LEU A 17 40.52 17.26 -18.66
N PRO A 18 40.24 18.58 -18.61
CA PRO A 18 41.22 19.61 -18.91
C PRO A 18 42.49 19.46 -18.07
N LYS A 19 43.67 19.64 -18.67
CA LYS A 19 44.95 19.45 -17.98
C LYS A 19 45.33 20.61 -17.07
N ARG A 20 44.92 21.82 -17.43
CA ARG A 20 45.30 23.07 -16.74
C ARG A 20 44.07 23.80 -16.23
N TYR A 21 44.09 24.09 -14.94
CA TYR A 21 43.08 24.90 -14.28
C TYR A 21 43.73 26.12 -13.63
N GLN A 22 43.02 27.23 -13.65
CA GLN A 22 43.38 28.44 -12.94
C GLN A 22 42.54 28.54 -11.66
N LEU A 23 43.23 28.57 -10.53
CA LEU A 23 42.65 28.84 -9.22
C LEU A 23 42.71 30.35 -8.95
N ARG A 24 41.54 30.95 -8.72
CA ARG A 24 41.35 32.36 -8.41
C ARG A 24 40.78 32.48 -7.00
N PHE A 25 41.53 33.10 -6.11
CA PHE A 25 41.00 33.48 -4.79
C PHE A 25 39.93 34.55 -4.97
N MET A 26 38.75 34.29 -4.41
CA MET A 26 37.62 35.21 -4.38
C MET A 26 37.63 36.01 -3.09
N ASN A 27 37.86 35.32 -1.98
CA ASN A 27 37.96 35.89 -0.65
C ASN A 27 39.25 35.43 0.03
N THR A 28 40.08 36.38 0.44
CA THR A 28 41.37 36.10 1.10
C THR A 28 41.24 36.07 2.62
N SER A 29 40.11 36.50 3.18
CA SER A 29 39.84 36.39 4.62
C SER A 29 38.34 36.28 4.87
N PRO A 30 37.73 35.09 4.66
CA PRO A 30 36.36 34.85 5.03
C PRO A 30 36.19 34.91 6.55
N MET A 31 35.11 35.55 6.97
CA MET A 31 34.73 35.64 8.38
C MET A 31 33.60 34.66 8.66
N ASN A 32 33.67 34.00 9.82
CA ASN A 32 32.64 33.09 10.33
C ASN A 32 32.40 31.82 9.49
N GLU A 33 33.43 31.36 8.77
CA GLU A 33 33.38 30.11 8.02
C GLU A 33 34.16 29.00 8.73
N PHE A 34 33.46 27.90 9.01
CA PHE A 34 33.99 26.75 9.75
C PHE A 34 33.61 25.45 9.05
N VAL A 35 34.51 24.47 9.10
CA VAL A 35 34.26 23.11 8.60
C VAL A 35 33.96 22.21 9.79
N PHE A 36 32.86 21.47 9.73
CA PHE A 36 32.54 20.43 10.70
C PHE A 36 32.42 19.07 10.02
N THR A 37 32.67 18.00 10.78
CA THR A 37 32.58 16.63 10.31
C THR A 37 31.46 15.87 11.02
N GLU A 38 30.74 15.06 10.24
CA GLU A 38 29.68 14.18 10.71
C GLU A 38 30.16 12.71 10.62
N GLY A 39 29.95 11.95 11.68
CA GLY A 39 30.32 10.53 11.72
C GLY A 39 29.22 9.66 11.11
N LYS A 40 29.59 8.62 10.34
CA LYS A 40 28.60 7.72 9.69
C LYS A 40 27.66 6.99 10.67
N ALA A 41 28.07 6.85 11.94
CA ALA A 41 27.33 6.09 12.95
C ALA A 41 26.29 6.93 13.71
N THR A 42 26.50 8.24 13.79
CA THR A 42 25.67 9.16 14.55
C THR A 42 25.45 10.34 13.64
N ALA A 43 24.21 10.52 13.14
CA ALA A 43 23.85 11.56 12.17
C ALA A 43 23.88 12.99 12.76
N HIS A 44 24.89 13.27 13.57
CA HIS A 44 25.11 14.50 14.33
C HIS A 44 26.56 14.93 14.11
N ALA A 45 26.75 16.24 13.95
CA ALA A 45 28.07 16.84 13.87
C ALA A 45 28.86 16.52 15.14
N PHE A 46 30.03 15.91 14.99
CA PHE A 46 30.83 15.42 16.12
C PHE A 46 31.96 16.39 16.48
N GLU A 47 32.52 17.09 15.48
CA GLU A 47 33.70 17.93 15.68
C GLU A 47 33.79 19.06 14.62
N ILE A 48 34.35 20.19 15.02
CA ILE A 48 34.75 21.28 14.12
C ILE A 48 36.18 20.99 13.66
N ALA A 49 36.35 20.66 12.37
CA ALA A 49 37.63 20.30 11.77
C ALA A 49 38.57 21.50 11.56
N GLY A 50 38.03 22.73 11.43
CA GLY A 50 38.86 23.92 11.30
C GLY A 50 38.13 25.16 10.78
N THR A 51 38.89 26.24 10.61
CA THR A 51 38.44 27.51 10.03
C THR A 51 38.85 27.61 8.56
N ILE A 52 38.01 28.26 7.76
CA ILE A 52 38.34 28.54 6.35
C ILE A 52 39.18 29.82 6.31
N GLN A 53 40.36 29.76 5.67
CA GLN A 53 41.25 30.92 5.53
C GLN A 53 41.08 31.64 4.20
N HIS A 54 40.78 30.90 3.12
CA HIS A 54 40.69 31.45 1.78
C HIS A 54 39.61 30.71 0.98
N GLU A 55 38.78 31.47 0.28
CA GLU A 55 37.85 30.93 -0.71
C GLU A 55 38.46 31.07 -2.10
N ALA A 56 38.40 30.01 -2.89
CA ALA A 56 38.91 30.01 -4.26
C ALA A 56 37.95 29.33 -5.23
N ASN A 57 37.85 29.91 -6.43
CA ASN A 57 37.14 29.32 -7.56
C ASN A 57 38.17 28.72 -8.54
N VAL A 58 37.87 27.54 -9.08
CA VAL A 58 38.70 26.83 -10.04
C VAL A 58 38.03 26.87 -11.41
N SER A 59 38.73 27.45 -12.39
CA SER A 59 38.26 27.57 -13.77
C SER A 59 39.22 26.87 -14.73
N ALA A 60 38.71 26.14 -15.72
CA ALA A 60 39.57 25.51 -16.72
C ALA A 60 40.16 26.56 -17.65
N ILE A 61 41.43 26.40 -18.03
CA ILE A 61 42.07 27.24 -19.04
C ILE A 61 41.62 26.76 -20.43
N ILE A 62 41.23 27.71 -21.30
CA ILE A 62 40.68 27.42 -22.62
C ILE A 62 41.81 27.10 -23.61
N ASP A 63 42.31 25.87 -23.54
CA ASP A 63 43.31 25.33 -24.47
C ASP A 63 42.65 24.59 -25.64
N ASN A 64 43.45 24.19 -26.63
CA ASN A 64 42.95 23.39 -27.76
C ASN A 64 42.41 22.02 -27.31
N GLU A 65 43.07 21.37 -26.35
CA GLU A 65 42.62 20.10 -25.77
C GLU A 65 41.28 20.27 -25.03
N TYR A 66 41.12 21.35 -24.25
CA TYR A 66 39.85 21.70 -23.60
C TYR A 66 38.71 21.81 -24.62
N ARG A 67 38.95 22.47 -25.76
CA ARG A 67 37.94 22.61 -26.83
C ARG A 67 37.53 21.25 -27.41
N LYS A 68 38.47 20.34 -27.63
CA LYS A 68 38.18 18.97 -28.13
C LYS A 68 37.30 18.19 -27.15
N ILE A 69 37.61 18.25 -25.86
CA ILE A 69 36.81 17.63 -24.79
C ILE A 69 35.40 18.24 -24.74
N MET A 70 35.27 19.56 -24.87
CA MET A 70 33.96 20.20 -24.88
C MET A 70 33.16 19.87 -26.15
N GLN A 71 33.82 19.71 -27.30
CA GLN A 71 33.18 19.24 -28.52
C GLN A 71 32.67 17.80 -28.39
N SER A 72 33.47 16.88 -27.85
CA SER A 72 33.04 15.49 -27.64
C SER A 72 31.88 15.38 -26.65
N ARG A 73 31.93 16.14 -25.55
CA ARG A 73 30.84 16.23 -24.58
C ARG A 73 29.57 16.81 -25.20
N ASN A 74 29.67 17.93 -25.88
CA ASN A 74 28.51 18.54 -26.54
C ASN A 74 27.92 17.62 -27.60
N ALA A 75 28.74 16.90 -28.37
CA ALA A 75 28.26 15.91 -29.33
C ALA A 75 27.52 14.75 -28.63
N ALA A 76 28.05 14.24 -27.52
CA ALA A 76 27.40 13.19 -26.73
C ALA A 76 26.07 13.65 -26.11
N TYR A 77 26.02 14.88 -25.58
CA TYR A 77 24.81 15.45 -24.97
C TYR A 77 23.78 15.95 -26.00
N ALA A 78 24.22 16.32 -27.21
CA ALA A 78 23.33 16.74 -28.29
C ALA A 78 22.46 15.59 -28.81
N VAL A 79 22.87 14.33 -28.57
CA VAL A 79 22.03 13.18 -28.86
C VAL A 79 20.90 13.12 -27.83
N PRO A 80 19.63 13.28 -28.23
CA PRO A 80 18.52 13.24 -27.30
C PRO A 80 18.42 11.84 -26.68
N LYS A 81 18.48 11.76 -25.34
CA LYS A 81 18.38 10.49 -24.59
C LYS A 81 17.05 9.75 -24.84
N ARG A 82 16.01 10.46 -25.30
CA ARG A 82 14.69 9.90 -25.62
C ARG A 82 14.26 10.40 -27.00
N THR A 83 14.19 9.48 -27.96
CA THR A 83 13.60 9.73 -29.28
C THR A 83 12.24 9.06 -29.39
N LEU A 84 11.31 9.69 -30.12
CA LEU A 84 10.08 9.03 -30.54
C LEU A 84 10.40 8.14 -31.73
N MET A 85 9.90 6.91 -31.74
CA MET A 85 9.93 6.08 -32.94
C MET A 85 8.84 6.57 -33.90
N PRO A 86 9.18 7.09 -35.10
CA PRO A 86 8.16 7.39 -36.09
C PRO A 86 7.49 6.07 -36.50
N MET A 87 6.16 6.04 -36.44
CA MET A 87 5.40 4.89 -36.92
C MET A 87 5.52 4.83 -38.44
N ASP A 88 5.83 3.65 -38.98
CA ASP A 88 5.92 3.43 -40.41
C ASP A 88 4.57 3.66 -41.11
N GLU A 89 4.61 4.22 -42.33
CA GLU A 89 3.42 4.60 -43.10
C GLU A 89 2.51 3.39 -43.38
N GLY A 90 3.08 2.19 -43.52
CA GLY A 90 2.36 0.94 -43.72
C GLY A 90 1.51 0.50 -42.52
N ALA A 91 1.77 1.01 -41.32
CA ALA A 91 1.03 0.67 -40.10
C ALA A 91 -0.16 1.61 -39.80
N LYS A 92 -0.35 2.68 -40.60
CA LYS A 92 -1.48 3.61 -40.45
C LYS A 92 -2.84 3.04 -40.85
N GLY A 93 -2.87 1.86 -41.49
CA GLY A 93 -4.10 1.19 -41.91
C GLY A 93 -5.10 0.91 -40.78
N ASN A 94 -4.65 0.82 -39.52
CA ASN A 94 -5.53 0.61 -38.36
C ASN A 94 -5.82 1.89 -37.54
N ALA A 95 -5.09 2.98 -37.74
CA ALA A 95 -5.23 4.20 -36.92
C ALA A 95 -6.36 5.13 -37.41
N THR A 96 -6.71 5.09 -38.69
CA THR A 96 -7.78 5.93 -39.25
C THR A 96 -9.19 5.45 -38.83
N TYR A 97 -9.35 4.19 -38.43
CA TYR A 97 -10.67 3.61 -38.11
C TYR A 97 -11.12 3.76 -36.66
N VAL A 98 -10.28 4.31 -35.77
CA VAL A 98 -10.63 4.50 -34.34
C VAL A 98 -11.20 5.88 -34.02
N SER A 99 -11.28 6.81 -34.98
CA SER A 99 -11.68 8.19 -34.69
C SER A 99 -13.11 8.60 -35.12
N SER A 100 -13.90 7.78 -35.82
CA SER A 100 -15.22 8.30 -36.28
C SER A 100 -16.33 7.30 -36.59
N ALA A 101 -16.22 6.02 -36.21
CA ALA A 101 -17.33 5.09 -36.37
C ALA A 101 -18.02 4.80 -35.02
N PRO A 102 -19.34 5.05 -34.85
CA PRO A 102 -20.06 4.56 -33.69
C PRO A 102 -20.14 3.04 -33.83
N ARG A 103 -19.31 2.32 -33.08
CA ARG A 103 -19.47 0.87 -32.92
C ARG A 103 -20.05 0.58 -31.56
N ASP A 104 -21.25 0.05 -31.62
CA ASP A 104 -21.87 -0.72 -30.56
C ASP A 104 -20.91 -1.84 -30.13
N ASN A 105 -20.86 -2.08 -28.82
CA ASN A 105 -20.22 -3.20 -28.13
C ASN A 105 -18.72 -3.12 -27.69
N ALA A 106 -18.59 -2.94 -26.37
CA ALA A 106 -18.13 -3.98 -25.44
C ALA A 106 -16.62 -4.29 -25.30
N THR A 107 -15.71 -3.46 -25.79
CA THR A 107 -14.26 -3.67 -25.56
C THR A 107 -13.62 -2.68 -24.58
N PHE A 108 -14.20 -1.48 -24.38
CA PHE A 108 -13.71 -0.51 -23.38
C PHE A 108 -14.12 -0.86 -21.93
N ALA A 109 -15.14 -1.70 -21.75
CA ALA A 109 -15.59 -2.12 -20.41
C ALA A 109 -14.61 -3.07 -19.71
N THR A 110 -13.70 -3.71 -20.46
CA THR A 110 -12.79 -4.75 -19.93
C THR A 110 -11.48 -4.17 -19.38
N LEU A 111 -11.06 -2.98 -19.81
CA LEU A 111 -9.77 -2.39 -19.38
C LEU A 111 -9.87 -1.67 -18.01
N ALA A 112 -11.08 -1.35 -17.57
CA ALA A 112 -11.36 -0.88 -16.21
C ALA A 112 -11.55 -2.04 -15.19
N GLN A 113 -11.21 -3.28 -15.56
CA GLN A 113 -11.41 -4.47 -14.73
C GLN A 113 -10.13 -5.33 -14.60
N PRO A 114 -9.20 -4.96 -13.70
CA PRO A 114 -8.38 -5.97 -13.02
C PRO A 114 -8.56 -5.98 -11.50
N ALA A 115 -9.54 -5.24 -10.94
CA ALA A 115 -9.84 -5.25 -9.51
C ALA A 115 -11.35 -5.43 -9.17
N LEU A 116 -12.21 -5.65 -10.16
CA LEU A 116 -13.66 -5.76 -9.97
C LEU A 116 -14.27 -7.01 -10.66
N SER A 117 -13.45 -7.91 -11.20
CA SER A 117 -13.91 -9.24 -11.64
C SER A 117 -14.13 -10.23 -10.47
N GLY A 118 -13.92 -9.80 -9.23
CA GLY A 118 -14.45 -10.47 -8.03
C GLY A 118 -15.85 -9.98 -7.62
N LEU A 119 -16.40 -8.97 -8.30
CA LEU A 119 -17.69 -8.37 -7.96
C LEU A 119 -18.74 -8.46 -9.08
N SER A 120 -18.35 -8.77 -10.32
CA SER A 120 -19.28 -8.82 -11.45
C SER A 120 -20.06 -10.13 -11.63
N THR A 121 -19.90 -11.12 -10.76
CA THR A 121 -20.89 -12.21 -10.56
C THR A 121 -21.80 -11.96 -9.35
N LYS A 122 -21.80 -10.74 -8.80
CA LYS A 122 -22.72 -10.32 -7.74
C LYS A 122 -23.76 -9.29 -8.21
N LYS A 123 -24.01 -9.18 -9.51
CA LYS A 123 -25.15 -8.40 -10.02
C LYS A 123 -26.42 -9.26 -9.90
N GLY A 124 -27.01 -9.28 -8.71
CA GLY A 124 -28.37 -9.82 -8.53
C GLY A 124 -28.80 -10.24 -7.12
N GLY A 125 -27.91 -10.29 -6.12
CA GLY A 125 -28.26 -10.89 -4.81
C GLY A 125 -28.11 -10.00 -3.58
N GLN A 126 -27.46 -8.84 -3.67
CA GLN A 126 -27.14 -8.01 -2.50
C GLN A 126 -27.90 -6.68 -2.52
N GLU A 127 -29.23 -6.71 -2.53
CA GLU A 127 -30.07 -5.57 -2.13
C GLU A 127 -31.58 -5.85 -2.09
N LYS A 128 -32.01 -7.11 -2.25
CA LYS A 128 -33.39 -7.55 -2.00
C LYS A 128 -33.45 -8.49 -0.78
N ARG A 129 -32.90 -8.02 0.33
CA ARG A 129 -33.13 -8.67 1.63
C ARG A 129 -34.33 -7.97 2.26
N GLU A 130 -35.45 -8.67 2.33
CA GLU A 130 -36.64 -8.17 2.99
C GLU A 130 -36.38 -7.98 4.48
N ARG A 131 -36.95 -6.92 5.06
CA ARG A 131 -36.79 -6.60 6.48
C ARG A 131 -37.63 -7.59 7.28
N LEU A 132 -36.98 -8.37 8.14
CA LEU A 132 -37.71 -9.15 9.13
C LEU A 132 -38.34 -8.23 10.20
N PRO A 133 -39.49 -8.61 10.76
CA PRO A 133 -40.08 -7.90 11.90
C PRO A 133 -39.09 -7.89 13.08
N ARG A 134 -39.11 -6.79 13.85
CA ARG A 134 -38.13 -6.52 14.91
C ARG A 134 -38.07 -7.63 15.96
N GLU A 135 -39.21 -8.22 16.30
CA GLU A 135 -39.33 -9.26 17.32
C GLU A 135 -38.61 -10.56 16.93
N GLU A 136 -38.77 -10.99 15.67
CA GLU A 136 -38.12 -12.19 15.15
C GLU A 136 -36.61 -12.00 15.01
N LEU A 137 -36.17 -10.81 14.57
CA LEU A 137 -34.75 -10.47 14.49
C LEU A 137 -34.07 -10.50 15.86
N LEU A 138 -34.77 -10.05 16.92
CA LEU A 138 -34.24 -10.09 18.29
C LEU A 138 -33.98 -11.53 18.76
N LEU A 139 -34.89 -12.46 18.49
CA LEU A 139 -34.71 -13.87 18.86
C LEU A 139 -33.49 -14.50 18.17
N MET A 140 -33.31 -14.23 16.87
CA MET A 140 -32.14 -14.69 16.14
C MET A 140 -30.84 -14.09 16.69
N LEU A 141 -30.89 -12.81 17.06
CA LEU A 141 -29.74 -12.08 17.56
C LEU A 141 -29.33 -12.54 18.96
N PHE A 142 -30.28 -12.76 19.88
CA PHE A 142 -30.00 -13.36 21.19
C PHE A 142 -29.44 -14.78 21.08
N THR A 143 -29.95 -15.58 20.13
CA THR A 143 -29.40 -16.92 19.85
C THR A 143 -27.95 -16.85 19.36
N ALA A 144 -27.60 -15.85 18.53
CA ALA A 144 -26.24 -15.62 18.09
C ALA A 144 -25.31 -15.17 19.24
N PHE A 145 -25.77 -14.26 20.09
CA PHE A 145 -25.02 -13.77 21.24
C PHE A 145 -24.83 -14.82 22.36
N LYS A 146 -25.66 -15.86 22.40
CA LYS A 146 -25.45 -17.02 23.30
C LYS A 146 -24.24 -17.86 22.89
N LYS A 147 -23.91 -17.91 21.60
CA LYS A 147 -22.75 -18.68 21.09
C LYS A 147 -21.44 -17.92 21.27
N TYR A 148 -21.44 -16.62 20.98
CA TYR A 148 -20.28 -15.76 21.13
C TYR A 148 -20.69 -14.41 21.72
N ASN A 149 -19.93 -13.93 22.71
CA ASN A 149 -20.22 -12.68 23.42
C ASN A 149 -19.98 -11.43 22.54
N TYR A 150 -19.12 -11.56 21.52
CA TYR A 150 -18.71 -10.46 20.65
C TYR A 150 -18.94 -10.84 19.18
N TRP A 151 -19.57 -9.95 18.42
CA TRP A 151 -19.84 -10.16 17.00
C TRP A 151 -19.46 -8.94 16.16
N THR A 152 -18.96 -9.18 14.95
CA THR A 152 -18.73 -8.11 13.95
C THR A 152 -20.01 -7.84 13.16
N LEU A 153 -20.16 -6.61 12.64
CA LEU A 153 -21.34 -6.25 11.83
C LEU A 153 -21.51 -7.18 10.63
N LYS A 154 -20.41 -7.51 9.94
CA LYS A 154 -20.43 -8.37 8.75
C LYS A 154 -20.95 -9.78 9.08
N ALA A 155 -20.46 -10.37 10.17
CA ALA A 155 -20.90 -11.69 10.59
C ALA A 155 -22.39 -11.73 10.97
N LEU A 156 -22.92 -10.66 11.58
CA LEU A 156 -24.35 -10.53 11.87
C LEU A 156 -25.18 -10.35 10.59
N ILE A 157 -24.69 -9.59 9.61
CA ILE A 157 -25.34 -9.43 8.29
C ILE A 157 -25.43 -10.77 7.55
N ASP A 158 -24.40 -11.60 7.63
CA ASP A 158 -24.39 -12.91 6.98
C ASP A 158 -25.28 -13.91 7.73
N LYS A 159 -25.34 -13.83 9.07
CA LYS A 159 -26.16 -14.73 9.88
C LYS A 159 -27.66 -14.43 9.80
N THR A 160 -28.03 -13.16 9.79
CA THR A 160 -29.44 -12.71 9.81
C THR A 160 -30.00 -12.42 8.42
N GLN A 161 -29.13 -12.35 7.40
CA GLN A 161 -29.49 -11.94 6.04
C GLN A 161 -30.28 -10.62 6.00
N GLN A 162 -30.05 -9.70 6.93
CA GLN A 162 -30.75 -8.41 7.00
C GLN A 162 -29.94 -7.28 6.32
N PRO A 163 -30.60 -6.22 5.83
CA PRO A 163 -29.91 -5.04 5.32
C PRO A 163 -29.19 -4.29 6.46
N SER A 164 -28.01 -3.73 6.13
CA SER A 164 -27.10 -3.16 7.15
C SER A 164 -27.66 -1.94 7.90
N GLY A 165 -28.58 -1.18 7.29
CA GLY A 165 -29.25 -0.06 7.95
C GLY A 165 -30.19 -0.53 9.05
N TRP A 166 -31.13 -1.41 8.71
CA TRP A 166 -32.11 -1.95 9.66
C TRP A 166 -31.45 -2.70 10.82
N LEU A 167 -30.41 -3.48 10.52
CA LEU A 167 -29.68 -4.21 11.55
C LEU A 167 -28.98 -3.27 12.55
N ARG A 168 -28.46 -2.12 12.10
CA ARG A 168 -27.84 -1.13 13.01
C ARG A 168 -28.86 -0.47 13.91
N GLU A 169 -30.06 -0.17 13.42
CA GLU A 169 -31.15 0.39 14.22
C GLU A 169 -31.50 -0.55 15.39
N VAL A 170 -31.74 -1.83 15.09
CA VAL A 170 -32.06 -2.82 16.13
C VAL A 170 -30.88 -3.11 17.05
N LEU A 171 -29.64 -3.11 16.53
CA LEU A 171 -28.44 -3.28 17.35
C LEU A 171 -28.21 -2.12 18.32
N GLN A 172 -28.52 -0.88 17.93
CA GLN A 172 -28.36 0.31 18.78
C GLN A 172 -29.21 0.22 20.06
N ASP A 173 -30.38 -0.41 19.98
CA ASP A 173 -31.28 -0.58 21.13
C ASP A 173 -30.73 -1.55 22.17
N ILE A 174 -30.17 -2.68 21.74
CA ILE A 174 -29.86 -3.82 22.64
C ILE A 174 -28.36 -4.05 22.87
N THR A 175 -27.48 -3.51 22.03
CA THR A 175 -26.03 -3.75 22.09
C THR A 175 -25.23 -2.48 22.37
N VAL A 176 -23.98 -2.64 22.75
CA VAL A 176 -22.96 -1.59 22.87
C VAL A 176 -21.86 -1.88 21.86
N LEU A 177 -21.47 -0.86 21.09
CA LEU A 177 -20.34 -0.94 20.17
C LEU A 177 -19.03 -0.66 20.92
N ASN A 178 -18.11 -1.60 20.90
CA ASN A 178 -16.77 -1.42 21.47
C ASN A 178 -15.92 -0.57 20.54
N LYS A 179 -15.61 0.67 20.95
CA LYS A 179 -14.84 1.63 20.14
C LYS A 179 -13.33 1.57 20.36
N ARG A 180 -12.87 0.87 21.40
CA ARG A 180 -11.45 0.78 21.80
C ARG A 180 -11.11 -0.62 22.29
N GLY A 181 -9.84 -1.02 22.17
CA GLY A 181 -9.31 -2.30 22.65
C GLY A 181 -9.26 -3.42 21.59
N PRO A 182 -8.92 -4.67 21.98
CA PRO A 182 -8.78 -5.79 21.05
C PRO A 182 -10.09 -6.18 20.34
N TYR A 183 -11.25 -5.82 20.91
CA TYR A 183 -12.57 -6.06 20.33
C TYR A 183 -13.17 -4.81 19.67
N THR A 184 -12.33 -3.91 19.15
CA THR A 184 -12.78 -2.68 18.48
C THR A 184 -13.63 -3.02 17.25
N GLY A 185 -14.77 -2.35 17.10
CA GLY A 185 -15.69 -2.57 15.99
C GLY A 185 -16.61 -3.79 16.16
N MET A 186 -16.60 -4.42 17.35
CA MET A 186 -17.51 -5.52 17.69
C MET A 186 -18.67 -5.04 18.56
N TYR A 187 -19.83 -5.66 18.38
CA TYR A 187 -21.02 -5.45 19.19
C TYR A 187 -21.04 -6.46 20.34
N GLN A 188 -21.43 -5.98 21.52
CA GLN A 188 -21.66 -6.79 22.72
C GLN A 188 -23.05 -6.48 23.27
N LEU A 189 -23.72 -7.48 23.85
CA LEU A 189 -25.06 -7.26 24.42
C LEU A 189 -24.98 -6.41 25.71
N LYS A 190 -25.92 -5.47 25.86
CA LYS A 190 -26.10 -4.71 27.11
C LYS A 190 -26.35 -5.67 28.28
N PRO A 191 -25.81 -5.39 29.48
CA PRO A 191 -25.96 -6.27 30.64
C PRO A 191 -27.44 -6.51 31.00
N GLU A 192 -28.29 -5.51 30.82
CA GLU A 192 -29.74 -5.55 31.05
C GLU A 192 -30.49 -6.61 30.22
N TYR A 193 -29.94 -6.99 29.07
CA TYR A 193 -30.57 -7.94 28.14
C TYR A 193 -29.95 -9.35 28.23
N ARG A 194 -28.90 -9.54 29.03
CA ARG A 194 -28.26 -10.86 29.19
C ARG A 194 -29.19 -11.86 29.85
N ASP A 195 -29.95 -11.42 30.85
CA ASP A 195 -30.89 -12.27 31.58
C ASP A 195 -32.21 -12.42 30.80
N ARG A 196 -32.68 -11.34 30.15
CA ARG A 196 -33.89 -11.35 29.32
C ARG A 196 -33.76 -12.25 28.07
N ALA A 197 -32.54 -12.41 27.54
CA ALA A 197 -32.25 -13.35 26.46
C ALA A 197 -32.50 -14.81 26.86
N ALA A 198 -32.34 -15.15 28.15
CA ALA A 198 -32.60 -16.50 28.65
C ALA A 198 -34.10 -16.79 28.79
N ASP A 199 -34.92 -15.77 29.02
CA ASP A 199 -36.37 -15.91 29.21
C ASP A 199 -37.15 -15.84 27.90
N LEU A 200 -36.77 -14.97 26.95
CA LEU A 200 -37.39 -14.90 25.62
C LEU A 200 -37.19 -16.19 24.80
N ALA A 201 -36.08 -16.89 25.01
CA ALA A 201 -35.80 -18.16 24.34
C ALA A 201 -36.70 -19.32 24.82
N LYS A 202 -37.39 -19.18 25.98
CA LYS A 202 -38.29 -20.21 26.52
C LYS A 202 -39.74 -20.07 26.04
N MET A 203 -40.09 -18.98 25.36
CA MET A 203 -41.47 -18.63 25.01
C MET A 203 -41.93 -19.00 23.59
N ASN A 204 -41.11 -19.65 22.76
CA ASN A 204 -41.54 -20.07 21.42
C ASN A 204 -40.92 -21.41 20.93
N PRO A 205 -41.56 -22.56 21.20
CA PRO A 205 -41.11 -23.87 20.72
C PRO A 205 -41.65 -24.31 19.33
N THR A 206 -42.33 -23.48 18.53
CA THR A 206 -43.18 -24.00 17.43
C THR A 206 -42.63 -23.88 15.99
N ALA A 207 -41.43 -23.35 15.73
CA ALA A 207 -40.95 -23.13 14.34
C ALA A 207 -39.61 -23.80 14.00
N ALA A 208 -39.35 -25.02 14.48
CA ALA A 208 -38.14 -25.78 14.16
C ALA A 208 -38.41 -27.25 13.79
N GLY A 209 -39.54 -27.53 13.12
CA GLY A 209 -39.85 -28.81 12.49
C GLY A 209 -39.95 -28.65 10.98
N GLU A 210 -39.38 -29.61 10.24
CA GLU A 210 -39.45 -29.81 8.79
C GLU A 210 -38.43 -29.07 7.89
N ALA A 211 -37.29 -29.71 7.66
CA ALA A 211 -36.78 -30.02 6.31
C ALA A 211 -35.65 -31.07 6.42
N VAL A 212 -36.00 -32.33 6.21
CA VAL A 212 -35.09 -33.48 6.14
C VAL A 212 -34.96 -33.93 4.68
N LEU A 213 -33.71 -34.19 4.28
CA LEU A 213 -33.19 -35.06 3.19
C LEU A 213 -33.31 -34.66 1.70
N ALA A 214 -32.13 -34.50 1.07
CA ALA A 214 -31.57 -35.35 -0.02
C ALA A 214 -30.20 -34.75 -0.45
N GLY A 215 -29.06 -35.42 -0.62
CA GLY A 215 -28.63 -36.81 -0.46
C GLY A 215 -27.10 -36.92 -0.64
N ALA A 216 -26.56 -38.04 -0.15
CA ALA A 216 -25.24 -38.73 -0.26
C ALA A 216 -24.15 -38.19 -1.24
N SER A 217 -22.83 -38.36 -1.03
CA SER A 217 -22.08 -39.58 -0.66
C SER A 217 -20.55 -39.35 -0.48
N GLY A 218 -19.90 -40.07 0.46
CA GLY A 218 -18.50 -40.57 0.48
C GLY A 218 -17.35 -39.56 0.59
N ALA A 219 -16.19 -39.80 1.23
CA ALA A 219 -15.63 -40.97 1.91
C ALA A 219 -14.38 -40.55 2.74
N SER A 220 -14.02 -41.42 3.70
CA SER A 220 -12.69 -41.64 4.32
C SER A 220 -11.97 -40.52 5.10
N GLY A 221 -11.84 -40.74 6.42
CA GLY A 221 -10.67 -40.32 7.21
C GLY A 221 -9.47 -41.27 7.01
N PRO A 222 -8.30 -40.93 7.56
CA PRO A 222 -7.78 -41.58 8.78
C PRO A 222 -7.35 -40.53 9.85
N ALA A 223 -7.47 -40.77 11.17
CA ALA A 223 -6.54 -41.53 12.05
C ALA A 223 -5.09 -40.99 11.97
N ASP A 224 -4.30 -40.81 13.02
CA ASP A 224 -4.36 -40.98 14.47
C ASP A 224 -3.04 -40.37 15.01
N ASP A 225 -3.00 -40.14 16.31
CA ASP A 225 -1.83 -40.23 17.19
C ASP A 225 -0.75 -39.12 17.30
N SER A 226 -0.70 -38.61 18.54
CA SER A 226 0.51 -38.41 19.36
C SER A 226 1.59 -37.38 18.95
N ILE A 227 1.79 -36.37 19.80
CA ILE A 227 3.04 -36.15 20.58
C ILE A 227 2.84 -35.00 21.58
N ILE A 228 2.95 -35.36 22.86
CA ILE A 228 3.22 -34.48 24.00
C ILE A 228 4.74 -34.27 24.05
N GLY A 229 5.23 -33.02 24.23
CA GLY A 229 6.67 -32.82 24.48
C GLY A 229 7.20 -31.38 24.49
N ALA A 230 6.86 -30.62 25.54
CA ALA A 230 7.74 -29.71 26.31
C ALA A 230 8.48 -28.50 25.62
N PRO A 231 8.97 -27.52 26.41
CA PRO A 231 9.16 -26.12 26.01
C PRO A 231 10.59 -25.74 25.60
N GLY A 232 10.74 -24.71 24.75
CA GLY A 232 12.04 -24.19 24.33
C GLY A 232 12.04 -22.70 24.01
N THR A 233 12.54 -21.92 24.98
CA THR A 233 13.39 -20.71 24.90
C THR A 233 13.25 -19.74 23.71
N VAL A 234 12.84 -18.52 24.06
CA VAL A 234 12.87 -17.31 23.22
C VAL A 234 14.28 -16.74 23.15
N ALA A 235 14.76 -16.44 21.94
CA ALA A 235 15.88 -15.52 21.70
C ALA A 235 15.41 -14.37 20.78
N PRO A 236 15.86 -13.13 20.99
CA PRO A 236 15.32 -11.95 20.30
C PRO A 236 15.92 -11.79 18.90
N ARG A 237 15.09 -11.34 17.95
CA ARG A 237 15.53 -10.89 16.63
C ARG A 237 15.81 -9.37 16.65
N ARG A 238 16.98 -9.07 16.06
CA ARG A 238 17.53 -7.80 15.56
C ARG A 238 16.66 -6.56 15.59
#